data_AF-A0A7Z2VCK8-F1
#
_entry.id   AF-A0A7Z2VCK8-F1
#
_cell.length_a   1.000
_cell.length_b   1.000
_cell.length_c   1.000
_cell.angle_alpha   90.00
_cell.angle_beta   90.00
_cell.angle_gamma   90.00
#
_symmetry.space_group_name_H-M   'P 1'
#
loop_
_entity.id
_entity.type
_entity.pdbx_description
1 polymer ?
#
loop_
_entity_poly.entity_id
_entity_poly.type
_entity_poly.pdbx_seq_one_letter_code
_entity_poly.pdbx_strand_id
1 'polypeptide(L)'
;MHPAKVDRAQLRRLTDLPNVGPACVQDLHLLGIHEPAQLRGRDAFEMHAQLCQRSGVRQDPCVIDVFLSIVRFMQGEAPRHWWEFSAERKAILASRPALTAEPPSGDSALRT
;
A
#
# COMPACT_ATOMS: atom_id res chain seq x y z
N MET A 1 -2.12 13.17 4.70
CA MET A 1 -1.50 14.53 4.69
C MET A 1 -1.11 14.95 3.27
N HIS A 2 -1.16 16.25 2.92
CA HIS A 2 -0.55 16.75 1.65
C HIS A 2 0.98 16.61 1.74
N PRO A 3 1.70 16.08 0.72
CA PRO A 3 3.15 15.83 0.79
C PRO A 3 3.99 17.01 1.28
N ALA A 4 3.73 18.22 0.75
CA ALA A 4 4.42 19.45 1.16
C ALA A 4 4.22 19.88 2.64
N LYS A 5 3.33 19.22 3.38
CA LYS A 5 3.02 19.53 4.80
C LYS A 5 3.44 18.42 5.75
N VAL A 6 4.07 17.35 5.26
CA VAL A 6 4.52 16.24 6.10
C VAL A 6 5.79 16.65 6.82
N ASP A 7 5.83 16.40 8.13
CA ASP A 7 7.03 16.50 8.95
C ASP A 7 7.42 15.12 9.49
N ARG A 8 8.60 14.63 9.05
CA ARG A 8 9.12 13.31 9.45
C ARG A 8 9.39 13.21 10.95
N ALA A 9 9.72 14.33 11.62
CA ALA A 9 9.97 14.35 13.06
C ALA A 9 8.69 14.25 13.90
N GLN A 10 7.51 14.38 13.27
CA GLN A 10 6.20 14.46 13.94
C GLN A 10 5.24 13.32 13.53
N LEU A 11 5.74 12.21 12.97
CA LEU A 11 4.91 11.08 12.53
C LEU A 11 4.39 10.24 13.72
N ARG A 12 3.23 10.59 14.27
CA ARG A 12 2.63 9.87 15.40
C ARG A 12 1.50 8.95 14.99
N ARG A 13 0.78 9.29 13.92
CA ARG A 13 -0.38 8.56 13.41
C ARG A 13 -0.21 8.29 11.92
N LEU A 14 -0.93 7.30 11.41
CA LEU A 14 -0.94 6.99 9.98
C LEU A 14 -1.39 8.18 9.13
N THR A 15 -2.32 9.01 9.61
CA THR A 15 -2.79 10.21 8.87
C THR A 15 -1.73 11.29 8.69
N ASP A 16 -0.64 11.23 9.48
CA ASP A 16 0.48 12.17 9.38
C ASP A 16 1.38 11.82 8.17
N LEU A 17 1.24 10.61 7.60
CA LEU A 17 1.94 10.19 6.36
C LEU A 17 1.43 10.94 5.13
N PRO A 18 2.28 11.10 4.08
CA PRO A 18 1.85 11.66 2.81
C PRO A 18 0.73 10.80 2.20
N ASN A 19 -0.25 11.43 1.57
CA ASN A 19 -1.33 10.76 0.82
C ASN A 19 -2.30 9.91 1.65
N VAL A 20 -2.07 9.74 2.95
CA VAL A 20 -2.96 8.96 3.83
C VAL A 20 -4.11 9.81 4.35
N GLY A 21 -5.33 9.32 4.11
CA GLY A 21 -6.58 9.78 4.70
C GLY A 21 -7.35 8.62 5.36
N PRO A 22 -8.57 8.85 5.89
CA PRO A 22 -9.30 7.86 6.69
C PRO A 22 -9.55 6.51 5.99
N ALA A 23 -9.78 6.49 4.67
CA ALA A 23 -9.93 5.26 3.90
C ALA A 23 -8.65 4.43 3.91
N CYS A 24 -7.52 5.05 3.54
CA CYS A 24 -6.21 4.39 3.55
C CYS A 24 -5.80 3.92 4.96
N VAL A 25 -6.20 4.62 6.02
CA VAL A 25 -5.99 4.14 7.40
C VAL A 25 -6.73 2.83 7.67
N GLN A 26 -7.97 2.68 7.19
CA GLN A 26 -8.72 1.42 7.33
C GLN A 26 -8.03 0.29 6.56
N ASP A 27 -7.54 0.57 5.35
CA ASP A 27 -6.77 -0.41 4.57
C ASP A 27 -5.50 -0.87 5.30
N LEU A 28 -4.74 0.08 5.88
CA LEU A 28 -3.55 -0.22 6.65
C LEU A 28 -3.87 -1.02 7.93
N HIS A 29 -4.96 -0.69 8.62
CA HIS A 29 -5.43 -1.47 9.76
C HIS A 29 -5.81 -2.89 9.35
N LEU A 30 -6.47 -3.10 8.20
CA LEU A 30 -6.75 -4.43 7.68
C LEU A 30 -5.47 -5.22 7.42
N LEU A 31 -4.37 -4.57 7.05
CA LEU A 31 -3.03 -5.16 6.90
C LEU A 31 -2.28 -5.36 8.23
N GLY A 32 -2.87 -4.98 9.38
CA GLY A 32 -2.22 -5.04 10.69
C GLY A 32 -1.17 -3.96 10.92
N ILE A 33 -1.24 -2.86 10.17
CA ILE A 33 -0.35 -1.69 10.29
C ILE A 33 -1.13 -0.60 11.00
N HIS A 34 -0.73 -0.29 12.24
CA HIS A 34 -1.36 0.69 13.12
C HIS A 34 -0.52 1.95 13.34
N GLU A 35 0.77 1.91 13.02
CA GLU A 35 1.67 3.07 13.18
C GLU A 35 2.67 3.21 12.01
N PRO A 36 3.15 4.43 11.70
CA PRO A 36 4.03 4.69 10.57
C PRO A 36 5.28 3.80 10.52
N ALA A 37 5.88 3.50 11.69
CA ALA A 37 7.12 2.75 11.78
C ALA A 37 7.03 1.33 11.19
N GLN A 38 5.85 0.72 11.21
CA GLN A 38 5.59 -0.64 10.73
C GLN A 38 5.61 -0.78 9.20
N LEU A 39 5.68 0.33 8.47
CA LEU A 39 5.83 0.36 7.01
C LEU A 39 7.28 0.13 6.57
N ARG A 40 8.27 0.27 7.46
CA ARG A 40 9.68 0.04 7.10
C ARG A 40 9.90 -1.41 6.71
N GLY A 41 10.55 -1.61 5.57
CA GLY A 41 10.83 -2.95 5.03
C GLY A 41 9.62 -3.68 4.42
N ARG A 42 8.44 -3.05 4.34
CA ARG A 42 7.30 -3.61 3.62
C ARG A 42 7.47 -3.45 2.11
N ASP A 43 6.86 -4.35 1.35
CA ASP A 43 6.73 -4.24 -0.10
C ASP A 43 5.31 -3.78 -0.48
N ALA A 44 5.22 -2.74 -1.31
CA ALA A 44 3.94 -2.13 -1.67
C ALA A 44 3.04 -3.04 -2.52
N PHE A 45 3.62 -3.91 -3.35
CA PHE A 45 2.87 -4.85 -4.18
C PHE A 45 2.33 -6.01 -3.35
N GLU A 46 3.13 -6.54 -2.41
CA GLU A 46 2.67 -7.54 -1.45
C GLU A 46 1.58 -6.99 -0.53
N MET A 47 1.72 -5.75 -0.05
CA MET A 47 0.69 -5.07 0.73
C MET A 47 -0.64 -4.98 -0.04
N HIS A 48 -0.60 -4.63 -1.33
CA HIS A 48 -1.79 -4.57 -2.16
C HIS A 48 -2.43 -5.94 -2.39
N ALA A 49 -1.62 -6.97 -2.66
CA ALA A 49 -2.12 -8.34 -2.81
C ALA A 49 -2.78 -8.84 -1.51
N GLN A 50 -2.15 -8.60 -0.35
CA GLN A 50 -2.71 -8.93 0.96
C GLN A 50 -4.00 -8.15 1.25
N LEU A 51 -4.07 -6.87 0.85
CA LEU A 51 -5.27 -6.08 1.02
C LEU A 51 -6.43 -6.67 0.22
N CYS A 52 -6.19 -6.98 -1.07
CA CYS A 52 -7.19 -7.62 -1.92
C CYS A 52 -7.69 -8.94 -1.30
N GLN A 53 -6.76 -9.76 -0.79
CA GLN A 53 -7.09 -11.04 -0.15
C GLN A 53 -7.92 -10.85 1.12
N ARG A 54 -7.55 -9.91 2.01
CA ARG A 54 -8.24 -9.68 3.28
C ARG A 54 -9.58 -8.99 3.11
N SER A 55 -9.71 -8.10 2.13
CA SER A 55 -10.98 -7.43 1.83
C SER A 55 -11.93 -8.28 0.98
N GLY A 56 -11.44 -9.34 0.33
CA GLY A 56 -12.21 -10.14 -0.63
C GLY A 56 -12.61 -9.34 -1.87
N VAL A 57 -11.93 -8.22 -2.14
CA VAL A 57 -12.27 -7.26 -3.21
C VAL A 57 -10.99 -6.91 -3.94
N ARG A 58 -11.06 -6.91 -5.27
CA ARG A 58 -9.96 -6.42 -6.11
C ARG A 58 -9.85 -4.91 -6.01
N GLN A 59 -8.88 -4.45 -5.22
CA GLN A 59 -8.61 -3.03 -5.02
C GLN A 59 -8.02 -2.41 -6.29
N ASP A 60 -8.36 -1.14 -6.53
CA ASP A 60 -7.80 -0.41 -7.66
C ASP A 60 -6.27 -0.39 -7.61
N PRO A 61 -5.57 -0.60 -8.74
CA PRO A 61 -4.10 -0.61 -8.75
C PRO A 61 -3.45 0.71 -8.28
N CYS A 62 -4.17 1.84 -8.30
CA CYS A 62 -3.65 3.11 -7.77
C CYS A 62 -3.37 3.06 -6.25
N VAL A 63 -3.93 2.08 -5.53
CA VAL A 63 -3.59 1.85 -4.11
C VAL A 63 -2.12 1.46 -3.95
N ILE A 64 -1.53 0.74 -4.92
CA ILE A 64 -0.09 0.44 -4.94
C ILE A 64 0.73 1.75 -5.00
N ASP A 65 0.27 2.75 -5.75
CA ASP A 65 0.96 4.04 -5.87
C ASP A 65 1.00 4.78 -4.51
N VAL A 66 -0.09 4.68 -3.74
CA VAL A 66 -0.15 5.19 -2.36
C VAL A 66 0.79 4.41 -1.44
N PHE A 67 0.81 3.08 -1.55
CA PHE A 67 1.70 2.22 -0.75
C PHE A 67 3.18 2.45 -1.07
N LEU A 68 3.54 2.57 -2.35
CA LEU A 68 4.89 2.96 -2.76
C LEU A 68 5.28 4.31 -2.14
N SER A 69 4.40 5.31 -2.23
CA SER A 69 4.65 6.63 -1.64
C SER A 69 4.97 6.57 -0.14
N ILE A 70 4.16 5.85 0.66
CA ILE A 70 4.36 5.81 2.11
C ILE A 70 5.52 4.90 2.53
N VAL A 71 5.77 3.79 1.82
CA VAL A 71 6.90 2.89 2.09
C VAL A 71 8.22 3.59 1.78
N ARG A 72 8.34 4.19 0.58
CA ARG A 72 9.53 4.94 0.14
C ARG A 72 9.81 6.12 1.06
N PHE A 73 8.76 6.85 1.44
CA PHE A 73 8.86 7.89 2.44
C PHE A 73 9.42 7.33 3.75
N MET A 74 8.88 6.24 4.29
CA MET A 74 9.36 5.64 5.55
C MET A 74 10.77 5.04 5.46
N GLN A 75 11.27 4.73 4.25
CA GLN A 75 12.64 4.32 3.97
C GLN A 75 13.63 5.50 3.83
N GLY A 76 13.14 6.74 3.86
CA GLY A 76 13.98 7.95 3.90
C GLY A 76 13.82 8.88 2.69
N GLU A 77 13.08 8.48 1.65
CA GLU A 77 12.85 9.34 0.49
C GLU A 77 11.96 10.54 0.83
N ALA A 78 12.06 11.60 0.02
CA ALA A 78 11.23 12.80 0.18
C ALA A 78 9.73 12.47 0.03
N PRO A 79 8.82 13.18 0.74
CA PRO A 79 7.39 13.00 0.56
C PRO A 79 6.99 13.44 -0.86
N ARG A 80 6.37 12.53 -1.61
CA ARG A 80 5.91 12.76 -2.98
C ARG A 80 4.42 12.50 -3.11
N HIS A 81 3.79 13.08 -4.11
CA HIS A 81 2.43 12.72 -4.46
C HIS A 81 2.37 11.26 -4.95
N TRP A 82 1.31 10.54 -4.59
CA TRP A 82 1.19 9.13 -4.94
C TRP A 82 1.21 8.91 -6.46
N TRP A 83 0.62 9.81 -7.26
CA TRP A 83 0.53 9.62 -8.71
C TRP A 83 1.90 9.68 -9.41
N GLU A 84 2.93 10.23 -8.77
CA GLU A 84 4.31 10.22 -9.29
C GLU A 84 4.86 8.78 -9.42
N PHE A 85 4.32 7.82 -8.67
CA PHE A 85 4.70 6.40 -8.73
C PHE A 85 3.92 5.60 -9.79
N SER A 86 2.96 6.22 -10.48
CA SER A 86 2.10 5.52 -11.46
C SER A 86 2.89 4.90 -12.61
N ALA A 87 3.94 5.58 -13.09
CA ALA A 87 4.77 5.09 -14.18
C ALA A 87 5.58 3.87 -13.76
N GLU A 88 6.17 3.91 -12.55
CA GLU A 88 6.90 2.79 -11.95
C GLU A 88 6.00 1.57 -11.78
N ARG A 89 4.82 1.74 -11.17
CA ARG A 89 3.85 0.65 -11.02
C ARG A 89 3.49 0.02 -12.36
N LYS A 90 3.14 0.82 -13.38
CA LYS A 90 2.77 0.32 -14.70
C LYS A 90 3.89 -0.51 -15.33
N ALA A 91 5.14 -0.04 -15.24
CA ALA A 91 6.30 -0.77 -15.76
C ALA A 91 6.55 -2.09 -15.01
N ILE A 92 6.42 -2.10 -13.67
CA ILE A 92 6.59 -3.30 -12.85
C ILE A 92 5.50 -4.33 -13.16
N LEU A 93 4.23 -3.92 -13.21
CA LEU A 93 3.13 -4.85 -13.51
C LEU A 93 3.21 -5.41 -14.93
N ALA A 94 3.67 -4.63 -15.91
CA ALA A 94 3.89 -5.09 -17.28
C ALA A 94 5.03 -6.12 -17.37
N SER A 95 6.08 -5.98 -16.56
CA SER A 95 7.22 -6.90 -16.53
C SER A 95 7.03 -8.11 -15.61
N ARG A 96 6.09 -8.04 -14.65
CA ARG A 96 5.82 -9.08 -13.65
C ARG A 96 4.32 -9.39 -13.59
N PRO A 97 3.76 -10.05 -14.61
CA PRO A 97 2.32 -10.36 -14.66
C PRO A 97 1.83 -11.21 -13.48
N ALA A 98 2.72 -11.98 -12.83
CA ALA A 98 2.38 -12.71 -11.60
C ALA A 98 1.94 -11.80 -10.43
N LEU A 99 2.32 -10.51 -10.41
CA LEU A 99 1.85 -9.54 -9.43
C LEU A 99 0.45 -8.97 -9.77
N THR A 100 -0.05 -9.24 -10.98
CA THR A 100 -1.42 -8.88 -11.40
C THR A 100 -2.38 -10.07 -11.34
N ALA A 101 -1.84 -11.28 -11.24
CA ALA A 101 -2.62 -12.51 -11.22
C ALA A 101 -3.31 -12.67 -9.85
N GLU A 102 -4.59 -13.02 -9.88
CA GLU A 102 -5.36 -13.36 -8.69
C GLU A 102 -4.60 -14.44 -7.89
N PRO A 103 -4.58 -14.38 -6.53
CA PRO A 103 -4.27 -15.57 -5.77
C PRO A 103 -5.22 -16.67 -6.24
N PRO A 104 -4.77 -17.94 -6.37
CA PRO A 104 -5.70 -19.01 -6.73
C PRO A 104 -6.87 -18.91 -5.76
N SER A 105 -8.08 -18.71 -6.30
CA SER A 105 -9.31 -18.77 -5.52
C SER A 105 -9.15 -19.99 -4.64
N GLY A 106 -8.97 -19.75 -3.34
CA GLY A 106 -8.73 -20.83 -2.40
C GLY A 106 -9.86 -21.79 -2.65
N ASP A 107 -9.53 -22.96 -3.21
CA ASP A 107 -10.51 -23.98 -3.47
C ASP A 107 -11.04 -24.30 -2.09
N SER A 108 -12.23 -23.79 -1.81
CA SER A 108 -13.02 -24.19 -0.66
C SER A 108 -13.48 -25.60 -1.02
N ALA A 109 -12.52 -26.52 -1.02
CA ALA A 109 -12.72 -27.94 -1.03
C ALA A 109 -13.28 -28.31 0.34
N LEU A 110 -14.56 -28.01 0.49
CA LEU A 110 -15.59 -28.91 0.98
C LEU A 110 -15.14 -30.14 1.78
N ARG A 111 -15.82 -30.30 2.93
CA ARG A 111 -16.16 -31.55 3.67
C ARG A 111 -15.09 -31.99 4.67
N THR A 112 -15.41 -32.19 5.96
CA THR A 112 -16.53 -32.97 6.51
C THR A 112 -16.92 -32.44 7.88
#